data_AF-A0A1M3CU88-F1
#
_entry.id   AF-A0A1M3CU88-F1
#
_cell.length_a   1.000
_cell.length_b   1.000
_cell.length_c   1.000
_cell.angle_alpha   90.00
_cell.angle_beta   90.00
_cell.angle_gamma   90.00
#
_symmetry.space_group_name_H-M   'P 1'
#
loop_
_entity.id
_entity.type
_entity.pdbx_description
1 polymer ?
#
loop_
_entity_poly.entity_id
_entity_poly.type
_entity_poly.pdbx_seq_one_letter_code
_entity_poly.pdbx_strand_id
1 'polypeptide(L)'
;MNEFTPQNSSKKDKKNDYRRISLFSPLFIFLIGMCACGVIFVFWRLSSVNPSDIAEYHQLVADAELSHSTADASPYKARQERKGVCKDLIFHKGPQRLQIRIDAAAAQLVLDHQEIHTSIVEHMQKVKCYMQEELYYLLPDGSEALLQPNGKLLVRQSDPLDPQSWYSLEDPRIQPMQIMRFLEAEEAEYYYKSDRFVADSVKVTRYAASGHELMQDLTQAKILMKGFAQKVEFSLQGPQTELQFQAHHLKATFFDLEGLNL
;
A
#
# COMPACT_ATOMS: atom_id res chain seq x y z
N MET A 1 -15.13 64.61 -13.66
CA MET A 1 -16.50 64.54 -13.10
C MET A 1 -17.35 63.91 -14.19
N ASN A 2 -17.46 62.58 -14.17
CA ASN A 2 -18.27 61.78 -15.10
C ASN A 2 -19.08 60.81 -14.25
N GLU A 3 -20.40 60.96 -14.29
CA GLU A 3 -21.38 60.11 -13.61
C GLU A 3 -21.51 58.79 -14.36
N PHE A 4 -21.39 57.68 -13.62
CA PHE A 4 -21.60 56.33 -14.13
C PHE A 4 -22.93 55.81 -13.59
N THR A 5 -23.90 55.62 -14.48
CA THR A 5 -25.24 55.11 -14.19
C THR A 5 -25.28 53.59 -14.37
N PRO A 6 -25.89 52.80 -13.46
CA PRO A 6 -25.95 51.36 -13.60
C PRO A 6 -27.17 50.91 -14.43
N GLN A 7 -26.93 50.03 -15.41
CA GLN A 7 -27.97 49.34 -16.18
C GLN A 7 -28.55 48.17 -15.38
N ASN A 8 -29.87 48.21 -15.19
CA ASN A 8 -30.65 47.23 -14.44
C ASN A 8 -31.15 46.13 -15.41
N SER A 9 -30.53 44.94 -15.37
CA SER A 9 -30.94 43.81 -16.23
C SER A 9 -32.09 43.02 -15.60
N SER A 10 -33.28 43.15 -16.20
CA SER A 10 -34.49 42.40 -15.88
C SER A 10 -34.31 40.89 -16.10
N LYS A 11 -34.18 40.11 -15.02
CA LYS A 11 -34.33 38.65 -15.03
C LYS A 11 -35.81 38.31 -15.10
N LYS A 12 -36.27 37.80 -16.24
CA LYS A 12 -37.58 37.14 -16.38
C LYS A 12 -37.53 35.79 -15.66
N ASP A 13 -38.21 35.70 -14.52
CA ASP A 13 -38.46 34.45 -13.81
C ASP A 13 -39.34 33.53 -14.66
N LYS A 14 -38.74 32.50 -15.26
CA LYS A 14 -39.47 31.33 -15.77
C LYS A 14 -40.00 30.55 -14.56
N LYS A 15 -41.28 30.76 -14.22
CA LYS A 15 -42.01 29.86 -13.31
C LYS A 15 -41.98 28.45 -13.90
N ASN A 16 -41.12 27.60 -13.35
CA ASN A 16 -41.18 26.17 -13.60
C ASN A 16 -42.48 25.64 -12.96
N ASP A 17 -43.45 25.33 -13.81
CA ASP A 17 -44.66 24.60 -13.43
C ASP A 17 -44.26 23.16 -13.08
N TYR A 18 -43.79 22.97 -11.84
CA TYR A 18 -43.66 21.66 -11.25
C TYR A 18 -45.07 21.11 -11.01
N ARG A 19 -45.61 20.41 -12.01
CA ARG A 19 -46.76 19.53 -11.84
C ARG A 19 -46.45 18.62 -10.66
N ARG A 20 -47.09 18.90 -9.51
CA ARG A 20 -47.00 18.07 -8.30
C ARG A 20 -47.49 16.68 -8.68
N ILE A 21 -46.55 15.78 -8.94
CA ILE A 21 -46.85 14.36 -9.10
C ILE A 21 -47.43 13.93 -7.76
N SER A 22 -48.74 13.67 -7.74
CA SER A 22 -49.40 13.11 -6.58
C SER A 22 -48.76 11.76 -6.29
N LEU A 23 -48.11 11.65 -5.13
CA LEU A 23 -47.54 10.41 -4.59
C LEU A 23 -48.59 9.29 -4.44
N PHE A 24 -49.88 9.61 -4.57
CA PHE A 24 -50.99 8.66 -4.53
C PHE A 24 -51.59 8.35 -5.90
N SER A 25 -50.91 8.69 -7.00
CA SER A 25 -51.34 8.20 -8.30
C SER A 25 -51.23 6.65 -8.34
N PRO A 26 -52.23 5.94 -8.89
CA PRO A 26 -52.21 4.47 -8.94
C PRO A 26 -50.97 3.93 -9.69
N LEU A 27 -50.41 4.73 -10.60
CA LEU A 27 -49.21 4.41 -11.37
C LEU A 27 -47.95 4.39 -10.50
N PHE A 28 -47.87 5.26 -9.48
CA PHE A 28 -46.75 5.30 -8.54
C PHE A 28 -46.75 4.10 -7.59
N ILE A 29 -47.93 3.71 -7.09
CA ILE A 29 -48.10 2.50 -6.25
C ILE A 29 -47.72 1.25 -7.05
N PHE A 30 -48.12 1.17 -8.32
CA PHE A 30 -47.73 0.07 -9.21
C PHE A 30 -46.21 -0.01 -9.41
N LEU A 31 -45.55 1.13 -9.64
CA LEU A 31 -44.10 1.19 -9.81
C LEU A 31 -43.35 0.70 -8.56
N ILE A 32 -43.78 1.12 -7.37
CA ILE A 32 -43.20 0.66 -6.10
C ILE A 32 -43.38 -0.85 -5.94
N GLY A 33 -44.58 -1.37 -6.24
CA GLY A 33 -44.86 -2.80 -6.19
C GLY A 33 -43.94 -3.60 -7.11
N MET A 34 -43.75 -3.14 -8.35
CA MET A 34 -42.86 -3.77 -9.32
C MET A 34 -41.39 -3.74 -8.86
N CYS A 35 -40.92 -2.62 -8.31
CA CYS A 35 -39.58 -2.53 -7.73
C CYS A 35 -39.40 -3.49 -6.55
N ALA A 36 -40.38 -3.58 -5.65
CA ALA A 36 -40.35 -4.51 -4.52
C ALA A 36 -40.30 -5.98 -4.99
N CYS A 37 -41.12 -6.36 -5.97
CA CYS A 37 -41.07 -7.70 -6.57
C CYS A 37 -39.72 -8.00 -7.24
N GLY A 38 -39.13 -7.02 -7.92
CA GLY A 38 -37.80 -7.15 -8.52
C GLY A 38 -36.71 -7.41 -7.48
N VAL A 39 -36.71 -6.67 -6.36
CA VAL A 39 -35.78 -6.87 -5.26
C VAL A 39 -35.95 -8.25 -4.62
N ILE A 40 -37.19 -8.68 -4.39
CA ILE A 40 -37.48 -10.02 -3.84
C ILE A 40 -36.96 -11.11 -4.77
N PHE A 41 -37.18 -10.97 -6.10
CA PHE A 41 -36.71 -11.95 -7.08
C PHE A 41 -35.18 -12.04 -7.14
N VAL A 42 -34.49 -10.90 -7.13
CA VAL A 42 -33.01 -10.87 -7.11
C VAL A 42 -32.47 -11.48 -5.82
N PHE A 43 -33.06 -11.14 -4.67
CA PHE A 43 -32.67 -11.71 -3.39
C PHE A 43 -32.87 -13.23 -3.35
N TRP A 44 -33.98 -13.72 -3.91
CA TRP A 44 -34.24 -15.15 -4.04
C TRP A 44 -33.22 -15.85 -4.95
N ARG A 45 -32.86 -15.25 -6.08
CA ARG A 45 -31.84 -15.79 -7.00
C ARG A 45 -30.43 -15.78 -6.43
N LEU A 46 -30.09 -14.78 -5.63
CA LEU A 46 -28.80 -14.71 -4.93
C LEU A 46 -28.73 -15.68 -3.74
N SER A 47 -29.87 -15.94 -3.10
CA SER A 47 -29.97 -16.87 -1.96
C SER A 47 -30.10 -18.33 -2.39
N SER A 48 -30.53 -18.59 -3.64
CA SER A 48 -30.49 -19.94 -4.21
C SER A 48 -29.06 -20.29 -4.57
N VAL A 49 -28.32 -20.87 -3.64
CA VAL A 49 -27.04 -21.52 -3.93
C VAL A 49 -27.32 -22.66 -4.91
N ASN A 50 -26.64 -22.63 -6.05
CA ASN A 50 -26.84 -23.63 -7.09
C ASN A 50 -26.36 -25.00 -6.56
N PRO A 51 -27.22 -26.03 -6.55
CA PRO A 51 -26.85 -27.35 -6.03
C PRO A 51 -25.67 -27.98 -6.78
N SER A 52 -25.41 -27.60 -8.04
CA SER A 52 -24.19 -28.04 -8.74
C SER A 52 -22.93 -27.51 -8.09
N ASP A 53 -22.94 -26.25 -7.65
CA ASP A 53 -21.77 -25.59 -7.07
C ASP A 53 -21.46 -26.17 -5.69
N ILE A 54 -22.50 -26.53 -4.93
CA ILE A 54 -22.36 -27.27 -3.66
C ILE A 54 -21.75 -28.65 -3.91
N ALA A 55 -22.23 -29.38 -4.91
CA ALA A 55 -21.71 -30.70 -5.26
C ALA A 55 -20.25 -30.63 -5.72
N GLU A 56 -19.91 -29.66 -6.57
CA GLU A 56 -18.53 -29.42 -7.05
C GLU A 56 -17.61 -28.99 -5.90
N TYR A 57 -18.07 -28.11 -5.01
CA TYR A 57 -17.33 -27.75 -3.80
C TYR A 57 -17.05 -28.97 -2.92
N HIS A 58 -18.06 -29.79 -2.64
CA HIS A 58 -17.88 -31.01 -1.85
C HIS A 58 -16.96 -32.02 -2.56
N GLN A 59 -17.00 -32.09 -3.88
CA GLN A 59 -16.08 -32.92 -4.65
C GLN A 59 -14.64 -32.43 -4.51
N LEU A 60 -14.39 -31.13 -4.67
CA LEU A 60 -13.05 -30.55 -4.49
C LEU A 60 -12.52 -30.70 -3.06
N VAL A 61 -13.39 -30.58 -2.05
CA VAL A 61 -13.03 -30.80 -0.64
C VAL A 61 -12.76 -32.28 -0.39
N ALA A 62 -13.60 -33.19 -0.88
CA ALA A 62 -13.39 -34.63 -0.74
C ALA A 62 -12.11 -35.08 -1.46
N ASP A 63 -11.84 -34.56 -2.65
CA ASP A 63 -10.61 -34.83 -3.40
C ASP A 63 -9.39 -34.29 -2.63
N ALA A 64 -9.48 -33.12 -2.00
CA ALA A 64 -8.43 -32.58 -1.14
C ALA A 64 -8.22 -33.42 0.13
N GLU A 65 -9.29 -33.89 0.78
CA GLU A 65 -9.22 -34.75 1.98
C GLU A 65 -8.72 -36.17 1.68
N LEU A 66 -9.10 -36.75 0.53
CA LEU A 66 -8.57 -38.01 0.02
C LEU A 66 -7.08 -37.90 -0.32
N SER A 67 -6.67 -36.75 -0.86
CA SER A 67 -5.26 -36.42 -1.09
C SER A 67 -4.47 -36.24 0.22
N HIS A 68 -5.14 -35.85 1.32
CA HIS A 68 -4.51 -35.72 2.64
C HIS A 68 -4.48 -37.03 3.46
N SER A 69 -5.36 -37.99 3.18
CA SER A 69 -5.45 -39.26 3.93
C SER A 69 -4.59 -40.39 3.33
N THR A 70 -3.98 -40.18 2.17
CA THR A 70 -2.92 -41.03 1.64
C THR A 70 -1.56 -40.45 2.01
N ALA A 71 -0.94 -41.02 3.04
CA ALA A 71 0.41 -40.70 3.53
C ALA A 71 1.54 -41.11 2.55
N ASP A 72 1.34 -40.85 1.26
CA ASP A 72 2.28 -41.07 0.15
C ASP A 72 2.13 -39.92 -0.87
N ALA A 73 2.06 -38.67 -0.37
CA ALA A 73 2.14 -37.49 -1.23
C ALA A 73 3.55 -37.44 -1.85
N SER A 74 3.70 -38.09 -3.01
CA SER A 74 4.94 -38.10 -3.77
C SER A 74 5.46 -36.66 -3.93
N PRO A 75 6.76 -36.41 -3.74
CA PRO A 75 7.33 -35.07 -3.86
C PRO A 75 6.88 -34.41 -5.17
N TYR A 76 6.22 -33.26 -5.05
CA TYR A 76 5.68 -32.54 -6.21
C TYR A 76 6.25 -31.13 -6.26
N LYS A 77 6.66 -30.72 -7.46
CA LYS A 77 7.23 -29.40 -7.73
C LYS A 77 6.44 -28.70 -8.82
N ALA A 78 5.66 -27.69 -8.45
CA ALA A 78 4.97 -26.83 -9.40
C ALA A 78 5.83 -25.60 -9.72
N ARG A 79 5.74 -25.12 -10.96
CA ARG A 79 6.40 -23.88 -11.39
C ARG A 79 5.42 -23.02 -12.19
N GLN A 80 5.46 -21.72 -11.95
CA GLN A 80 4.70 -20.73 -12.70
C GLN A 80 5.60 -19.56 -13.08
N GLU A 81 5.72 -19.28 -14.37
CA GLU A 81 6.41 -18.09 -14.86
C GLU A 81 5.49 -16.88 -14.87
N ARG A 82 6.04 -15.71 -14.51
CA ARG A 82 5.32 -14.44 -14.41
C ARG A 82 6.17 -13.31 -14.99
N LYS A 83 5.51 -12.29 -15.52
CA LYS A 83 6.15 -11.07 -16.07
C LYS A 83 5.56 -9.85 -15.41
N GLY A 84 6.38 -8.82 -15.17
CA GLY A 84 5.95 -7.57 -14.54
C GLY A 84 5.35 -7.79 -13.15
N VAL A 85 6.03 -8.55 -12.30
CA VAL A 85 5.56 -8.81 -10.94
C VAL A 85 5.73 -7.55 -10.10
N CYS A 86 4.64 -7.13 -9.45
CA CYS A 86 4.62 -6.07 -8.46
C CYS A 86 4.08 -6.63 -7.15
N LYS A 87 4.77 -6.34 -6.04
CA LYS A 87 4.32 -6.63 -4.69
C LYS A 87 4.31 -5.37 -3.86
N ASP A 88 3.17 -5.07 -3.26
CA ASP A 88 3.03 -4.00 -2.28
C ASP A 88 2.86 -4.62 -0.89
N LEU A 89 3.76 -4.28 0.03
CA LEU A 89 3.74 -4.70 1.41
C LEU A 89 3.51 -3.47 2.29
N ILE A 90 2.63 -3.61 3.27
CA ILE A 90 2.26 -2.52 4.18
C ILE A 90 2.52 -2.99 5.60
N PHE A 91 3.24 -2.18 6.36
CA PHE A 91 3.61 -2.50 7.73
C PHE A 91 3.54 -1.25 8.61
N HIS A 92 3.64 -1.43 9.93
CA HIS A 92 3.56 -0.34 10.90
C HIS A 92 4.87 -0.20 11.66
N LYS A 93 5.24 1.05 11.96
CA LYS A 93 6.35 1.41 12.84
C LYS A 93 5.86 2.49 13.79
N GLY A 94 5.50 2.08 15.01
CA GLY A 94 4.77 2.95 15.94
C GLY A 94 3.45 3.45 15.31
N PRO A 95 3.17 4.77 15.28
CA PRO A 95 1.96 5.31 14.66
C PRO A 95 2.02 5.42 13.13
N GLN A 96 3.15 5.07 12.50
CA GLN A 96 3.37 5.26 11.07
C GLN A 96 2.97 4.00 10.30
N ARG A 97 2.21 4.19 9.21
CA ARG A 97 1.97 3.16 8.19
C ARG A 97 2.97 3.36 7.07
N LEU A 98 3.82 2.37 6.85
CA LEU A 98 4.90 2.39 5.87
C LEU A 98 4.62 1.40 4.74
N GLN A 99 5.18 1.66 3.57
CA GLN A 99 5.03 0.82 2.38
C GLN A 99 6.39 0.35 1.84
N ILE A 100 6.40 -0.89 1.36
CA ILE A 100 7.45 -1.45 0.51
C ILE A 100 6.80 -1.85 -0.80
N ARG A 101 7.41 -1.48 -1.92
CA ARG A 101 7.04 -1.93 -3.25
C ARG A 101 8.21 -2.66 -3.89
N ILE A 102 7.98 -3.88 -4.34
CA ILE A 102 8.95 -4.70 -5.06
C ILE A 102 8.44 -4.87 -6.49
N ASP A 103 9.19 -4.38 -7.46
CA ASP A 103 8.93 -4.57 -8.88
C ASP A 103 10.01 -5.52 -9.45
N ALA A 104 9.59 -6.50 -10.24
CA ALA A 104 10.47 -7.42 -10.95
C ALA A 104 10.01 -7.58 -12.41
N ALA A 105 10.97 -7.55 -13.34
CA ALA A 105 10.66 -7.67 -14.76
C ALA A 105 10.12 -9.07 -15.11
N ALA A 106 10.68 -10.11 -14.48
CA ALA A 106 10.25 -11.50 -14.59
C ALA A 106 10.37 -12.19 -13.23
N ALA A 107 9.56 -13.22 -13.02
CA ALA A 107 9.68 -14.08 -11.85
C ALA A 107 9.24 -15.52 -12.15
N GLN A 108 9.71 -16.46 -11.34
CA GLN A 108 9.25 -17.84 -11.30
C GLN A 108 8.80 -18.17 -9.89
N LEU A 109 7.50 -18.45 -9.74
CA LEU A 109 6.94 -18.97 -8.50
C LEU A 109 7.11 -20.49 -8.48
N VAL A 110 7.74 -21.00 -7.43
CA VAL A 110 8.01 -22.42 -7.24
C VAL A 110 7.33 -22.87 -5.96
N LEU A 111 6.43 -23.85 -6.10
CA LEU A 111 5.89 -24.62 -4.98
C LEU A 111 6.68 -25.93 -4.93
N ASP A 112 7.43 -26.12 -3.85
CA ASP A 112 8.15 -27.36 -3.58
C ASP A 112 7.47 -28.05 -2.39
N HIS A 113 6.78 -29.16 -2.67
CA HIS A 113 6.13 -29.99 -1.67
C HIS A 113 6.97 -31.24 -1.44
N GLN A 114 7.64 -31.30 -0.29
CA GLN A 114 8.36 -32.46 0.22
C GLN A 114 7.57 -33.03 1.41
N GLU A 115 7.73 -34.32 1.71
CA GLU A 115 6.94 -35.10 2.68
C GLU A 115 6.64 -34.37 4.00
N ILE A 116 7.56 -33.54 4.49
CA ILE A 116 7.43 -32.83 5.78
C ILE A 116 7.39 -31.31 5.58
N HIS A 117 7.80 -30.81 4.41
CA HIS A 117 8.05 -29.38 4.19
C HIS A 117 7.46 -28.91 2.85
N THR A 118 6.48 -28.02 2.95
CA THR A 118 6.03 -27.21 1.82
C THR A 118 6.74 -25.86 1.85
N SER A 119 7.34 -25.47 0.72
CA SER A 119 7.93 -24.15 0.52
C SER A 119 7.39 -23.49 -0.73
N ILE A 120 7.14 -22.19 -0.63
CA ILE A 120 6.73 -21.35 -1.76
C ILE A 120 7.76 -20.23 -1.86
N VAL A 121 8.52 -20.25 -2.96
CA VAL A 121 9.59 -19.30 -3.23
C VAL A 121 9.36 -18.67 -4.59
N GLU A 122 9.46 -17.34 -4.67
CA GLU A 122 9.44 -16.63 -5.94
C GLU A 122 10.83 -16.09 -6.26
N HIS A 123 11.44 -16.64 -7.30
CA HIS A 123 12.71 -16.18 -7.84
C HIS A 123 12.43 -15.04 -8.82
N MET A 124 12.99 -13.86 -8.57
CA MET A 124 12.71 -12.61 -9.27
C MET A 124 13.94 -12.13 -10.02
N GLN A 125 13.75 -11.49 -11.17
CA GLN A 125 14.81 -10.94 -12.01
C GLN A 125 14.63 -9.44 -12.27
N LYS A 126 15.75 -8.72 -12.34
CA LYS A 126 15.83 -7.26 -12.53
C LYS A 126 14.95 -6.52 -11.54
N VAL A 127 15.27 -6.70 -10.27
CA VAL A 127 14.45 -6.32 -9.13
C VAL A 127 14.74 -4.88 -8.74
N LYS A 128 13.67 -4.13 -8.53
CA LYS A 128 13.68 -2.80 -7.92
C LYS A 128 12.83 -2.85 -6.66
N CYS A 129 13.34 -2.33 -5.56
CA CYS A 129 12.59 -2.25 -4.31
C CYS A 129 12.59 -0.82 -3.79
N TYR A 130 11.40 -0.25 -3.60
CA TYR A 130 11.16 1.05 -2.98
C TYR A 130 10.63 0.82 -1.58
N MET A 131 11.29 1.38 -0.57
CA MET A 131 10.99 1.08 0.83
C MET A 131 10.97 2.38 1.62
N GLN A 132 9.83 2.69 2.25
CA GLN A 132 9.76 3.78 3.23
C GLN A 132 10.43 3.32 4.53
N GLU A 133 11.42 4.08 4.99
CA GLU A 133 12.08 3.83 6.28
C GLU A 133 11.44 4.64 7.42
N GLU A 134 10.98 5.86 7.10
CA GLU A 134 10.45 6.82 8.06
C GLU A 134 9.62 7.90 7.37
N LEU A 135 8.52 8.28 8.02
CA LEU A 135 7.74 9.47 7.67
C LEU A 135 8.00 10.56 8.72
N TYR A 136 8.22 11.79 8.28
CA TYR A 136 8.47 12.92 9.16
C TYR A 136 7.87 14.20 8.57
N TYR A 137 8.06 15.30 9.28
CA TYR A 137 7.57 16.61 8.88
C TYR A 137 8.66 17.65 9.04
N LEU A 138 8.72 18.59 8.11
CA LEU A 138 9.56 19.78 8.19
C LEU A 138 8.72 20.95 8.70
N LEU A 139 9.16 21.56 9.80
CA LEU A 139 8.52 22.71 10.43
C LEU A 139 8.97 24.02 9.76
N PRO A 140 8.26 25.15 9.98
CA PRO A 140 8.58 26.44 9.34
C PRO A 140 9.98 26.99 9.66
N ASP A 141 10.56 26.57 10.79
CA ASP A 141 11.92 26.93 11.21
C ASP A 141 12.99 25.98 10.65
N GLY A 142 12.60 25.00 9.82
CA GLY A 142 13.48 23.99 9.23
C GLY A 142 13.76 22.80 10.14
N SER A 143 13.19 22.74 11.35
CA SER A 143 13.35 21.60 12.24
C SER A 143 12.49 20.41 11.81
N GLU A 144 12.96 19.20 12.09
CA GLU A 144 12.25 17.97 11.77
C GLU A 144 11.38 17.54 12.95
N ALA A 145 10.16 17.07 12.68
CA ALA A 145 9.26 16.55 13.69
C ALA A 145 8.68 15.17 13.30
N LEU A 146 8.40 14.35 14.30
CA LEU A 146 7.86 13.00 14.16
C LEU A 146 6.45 12.92 14.75
N LEU A 147 5.55 12.25 14.04
CA LEU A 147 4.20 11.97 14.53
C LEU A 147 4.25 11.01 15.71
N GLN A 148 3.58 11.38 16.80
CA GLN A 148 3.46 10.59 18.02
C GLN A 148 2.07 9.94 18.13
N PRO A 149 1.90 8.92 19.00
CA PRO A 149 0.61 8.23 19.17
C PRO A 149 -0.56 9.13 19.61
N ASN A 150 -0.28 10.30 20.19
CA ASN A 150 -1.29 11.29 20.58
C ASN A 150 -1.78 12.16 19.39
N GLY A 151 -1.32 11.89 18.16
CA GLY A 151 -1.68 12.63 16.96
C GLY A 151 -0.95 13.97 16.79
N LYS A 152 -0.01 14.32 17.69
CA LYS A 152 0.80 15.53 17.60
C LYS A 152 2.20 15.24 17.06
N LEU A 153 2.84 16.27 16.56
CA LEU A 153 4.23 16.22 16.10
C LEU A 153 5.16 16.61 17.24
N LEU A 154 6.22 15.84 17.47
CA LEU A 154 7.29 16.14 18.41
C LEU A 154 8.56 16.44 17.63
N VAL A 155 9.20 17.59 17.90
CA VAL A 155 10.49 17.94 17.28
C VAL A 155 11.52 16.86 17.59
N ARG A 156 12.27 16.42 16.58
CA ARG A 156 13.30 15.39 16.70
C ARG A 156 14.34 15.79 17.74
N GLN A 157 14.71 14.87 18.63
CA GLN A 157 15.68 15.07 19.72
C GLN A 157 15.29 16.13 20.79
N SER A 158 14.07 16.66 20.76
CA SER A 158 13.59 17.59 21.77
C SER A 158 13.06 16.88 23.04
N ASP A 159 12.90 17.61 24.14
CA ASP A 159 12.31 17.09 25.37
C ASP A 159 10.79 16.93 25.21
N PRO A 160 10.23 15.71 25.35
CA PRO A 160 8.78 15.50 25.32
C PRO A 160 8.02 16.24 26.43
N LEU A 161 8.70 16.62 27.52
CA LEU A 161 8.11 17.37 28.63
C LEU A 161 8.03 18.88 28.36
N ASP A 162 8.76 19.39 27.37
CA ASP A 162 8.69 20.79 26.97
C ASP A 162 7.50 21.01 26.03
N PRO A 163 6.47 21.80 26.43
CA PRO A 163 5.32 22.08 25.59
C PRO A 163 5.66 22.78 24.26
N GLN A 164 6.80 23.46 24.16
CA GLN A 164 7.23 24.15 22.93
C GLN A 164 7.74 23.19 21.85
N SER A 165 8.07 21.96 22.23
CA SER A 165 8.52 20.90 21.33
C SER A 165 7.38 20.26 20.52
N TRP A 166 6.12 20.62 20.80
CA TRP A 166 4.94 19.97 20.25
C TRP A 166 4.20 20.85 19.25
N TYR A 167 3.88 20.29 18.08
CA TYR A 167 3.18 20.97 17.00
C TYR A 167 1.88 20.24 16.63
N SER A 168 0.86 21.02 16.23
CA SER A 168 -0.36 20.46 15.62
C SER A 168 -0.11 20.17 14.15
N LEU A 169 -0.67 19.06 13.65
CA LEU A 169 -0.60 18.68 12.23
C LEU A 169 -1.40 19.62 11.32
N GLU A 170 -2.27 20.46 11.90
CA GLU A 170 -3.17 21.36 11.17
C GLU A 170 -2.48 22.62 10.62
N ASP A 171 -1.22 22.90 11.00
CA ASP A 171 -0.49 24.05 10.48
C ASP A 171 -0.12 23.83 8.99
N PRO A 172 -0.66 24.65 8.07
CA PRO A 172 -0.49 24.46 6.62
C PRO A 172 0.95 24.70 6.13
N ARG A 173 1.83 25.26 6.98
CA ARG A 173 3.24 25.49 6.65
C ARG A 173 4.10 24.25 6.89
N ILE A 174 3.56 23.25 7.60
CA ILE A 174 4.27 22.00 7.87
C ILE A 174 4.29 21.17 6.59
N GLN A 175 5.49 20.73 6.21
CA GLN A 175 5.67 19.96 4.98
C GLN A 175 5.87 18.48 5.32
N PRO A 176 5.06 17.56 4.78
CA PRO A 176 5.29 16.13 4.92
C PRO A 176 6.54 15.74 4.16
N MET A 177 7.39 14.91 4.78
CA MET A 177 8.63 14.41 4.22
C MET A 177 8.78 12.92 4.52
N GLN A 178 9.63 12.23 3.75
CA GLN A 178 9.91 10.82 3.94
C GLN A 178 11.37 10.48 3.67
N ILE A 179 11.86 9.47 4.38
CA ILE A 179 13.13 8.82 4.08
C ILE A 179 12.84 7.48 3.41
N MET A 180 13.45 7.28 2.24
CA MET A 180 13.26 6.09 1.42
C MET A 180 14.57 5.37 1.19
N ARG A 181 14.49 4.05 1.10
CA ARG A 181 15.54 3.18 0.58
C ARG A 181 15.11 2.64 -0.78
N PHE A 182 16.04 2.67 -1.71
CA PHE A 182 15.90 2.08 -3.03
C PHE A 182 16.95 1.00 -3.21
N LEU A 183 16.52 -0.19 -3.63
CA LEU A 183 17.39 -1.32 -3.91
C LEU A 183 17.27 -1.70 -5.38
N GLU A 184 18.41 -1.99 -6.01
CA GLU A 184 18.47 -2.61 -7.34
C GLU A 184 19.34 -3.85 -7.29
N ALA A 185 18.81 -4.96 -7.80
CA ALA A 185 19.50 -6.25 -7.89
C ALA A 185 19.12 -6.96 -9.19
N GLU A 186 20.03 -7.76 -9.74
CA GLU A 186 19.72 -8.58 -10.93
C GLU A 186 18.82 -9.77 -10.56
N GLU A 187 18.99 -10.34 -9.37
CA GLU A 187 18.23 -11.48 -8.87
C GLU A 187 17.84 -11.27 -7.41
N ALA A 188 16.67 -11.79 -7.04
CA ALA A 188 16.21 -11.85 -5.66
C ALA A 188 15.25 -13.02 -5.45
N GLU A 189 15.02 -13.38 -4.20
CA GLU A 189 14.09 -14.42 -3.80
C GLU A 189 13.12 -13.88 -2.74
N TYR A 190 11.84 -14.21 -2.91
CA TYR A 190 10.82 -13.95 -1.90
C TYR A 190 10.27 -15.28 -1.35
N TYR A 191 10.47 -15.50 -0.07
CA TYR A 191 10.01 -16.67 0.66
C TYR A 191 8.68 -16.36 1.34
N TYR A 192 7.59 -16.89 0.80
CA TYR A 192 6.23 -16.56 1.26
C TYR A 192 5.95 -17.06 2.68
N LYS A 193 6.46 -18.24 3.05
CA LYS A 193 6.22 -18.80 4.38
C LYS A 193 6.79 -17.92 5.49
N SER A 194 7.89 -17.23 5.23
CA SER A 194 8.62 -16.41 6.22
C SER A 194 8.54 -14.90 5.96
N ASP A 195 7.74 -14.47 4.97
CA ASP A 195 7.71 -13.09 4.44
C ASP A 195 9.09 -12.45 4.30
N ARG A 196 10.04 -13.24 3.78
CA ARG A 196 11.45 -12.88 3.72
C ARG A 196 11.87 -12.60 2.28
N PHE A 197 12.40 -11.42 2.06
CA PHE A 197 13.09 -11.04 0.83
C PHE A 197 14.60 -11.24 1.01
N VAL A 198 15.27 -11.77 -0.01
CA VAL A 198 16.73 -11.91 -0.08
C VAL A 198 17.20 -11.52 -1.47
N ALA A 199 18.24 -10.69 -1.56
CA ALA A 199 18.88 -10.34 -2.82
C ALA A 199 20.39 -10.26 -2.66
N ASP A 200 21.12 -10.63 -3.70
CA ASP A 200 22.58 -10.55 -3.75
C ASP A 200 23.05 -9.44 -4.68
N SER A 201 24.27 -8.94 -4.46
CA SER A 201 24.93 -7.89 -5.26
C SER A 201 24.05 -6.65 -5.46
N VAL A 202 23.62 -6.05 -4.35
CA VAL A 202 22.55 -5.04 -4.32
C VAL A 202 23.13 -3.64 -4.32
N LYS A 203 22.70 -2.80 -5.27
CA LYS A 203 22.91 -1.35 -5.18
C LYS A 203 21.89 -0.78 -4.21
N VAL A 204 22.35 -0.02 -3.23
CA VAL A 204 21.51 0.59 -2.20
C VAL A 204 21.63 2.10 -2.30
N THR A 205 20.51 2.79 -2.45
CA THR A 205 20.47 4.26 -2.40
C THR A 205 19.43 4.70 -1.38
N ARG A 206 19.76 5.70 -0.56
CA ARG A 206 18.83 6.29 0.41
C ARG A 206 18.50 7.70 -0.04
N TYR A 207 17.23 8.07 0.07
CA TYR A 207 16.70 9.35 -0.40
C TYR A 207 15.91 10.05 0.71
N ALA A 208 15.95 11.39 0.70
CA ALA A 208 14.94 12.24 1.32
C ALA A 208 14.02 12.78 0.21
N ALA A 209 12.71 12.71 0.44
CA ALA A 209 11.71 13.13 -0.52
C ALA A 209 10.54 13.85 0.17
N SER A 210 9.87 14.71 -0.58
CA SER A 210 8.63 15.37 -0.14
C SER A 210 7.43 14.42 -0.21
N GLY A 211 6.47 14.63 0.68
CA GLY A 211 5.24 13.84 0.76
C GLY A 211 5.39 12.55 1.55
N HIS A 212 4.25 11.90 1.84
CA HIS A 212 4.17 10.60 2.51
C HIS A 212 3.71 9.46 1.60
N GLU A 213 3.38 9.76 0.35
CA GLU A 213 3.08 8.75 -0.67
C GLU A 213 4.38 8.13 -1.18
N LEU A 214 4.41 6.81 -1.35
CA LEU A 214 5.59 6.11 -1.85
C LEU A 214 5.94 6.58 -3.28
N MET A 215 7.06 7.28 -3.43
CA MET A 215 7.51 7.77 -4.73
C MET A 215 8.26 6.68 -5.52
N GLN A 216 7.90 6.53 -6.81
CA GLN A 216 8.62 5.65 -7.74
C GLN A 216 9.55 6.44 -8.67
N ASP A 217 9.22 7.69 -8.97
CA ASP A 217 10.14 8.62 -9.64
C ASP A 217 11.00 9.34 -8.61
N LEU A 218 12.29 8.98 -8.57
CA LEU A 218 13.25 9.50 -7.59
C LEU A 218 14.09 10.65 -8.17
N THR A 219 13.74 11.21 -9.33
CA THR A 219 14.50 12.29 -9.97
C THR A 219 14.54 13.58 -9.15
N GLN A 220 13.48 13.88 -8.41
CA GLN A 220 13.37 15.05 -7.53
C GLN A 220 13.85 14.78 -6.09
N ALA A 221 14.18 13.54 -5.76
CA ALA A 221 14.55 13.16 -4.40
C ALA A 221 16.03 13.47 -4.11
N LYS A 222 16.32 13.98 -2.91
CA LYS A 222 17.70 14.24 -2.47
C LYS A 222 18.36 12.94 -2.05
N ILE A 223 19.54 12.66 -2.61
CA ILE A 223 20.31 11.47 -2.27
C ILE A 223 21.04 11.70 -0.93
N LEU A 224 20.83 10.79 0.03
CA LEU A 224 21.47 10.80 1.35
C LEU A 224 22.59 9.77 1.47
N MET A 225 22.48 8.68 0.71
CA MET A 225 23.45 7.59 0.74
C MET A 225 23.45 6.86 -0.59
N LYS A 226 24.64 6.45 -1.07
CA LYS A 226 24.80 5.44 -2.12
C LYS A 226 25.73 4.36 -1.61
N GLY A 227 25.47 3.12 -1.98
CA GLY A 227 26.32 2.02 -1.61
C GLY A 227 26.06 0.75 -2.39
N PHE A 228 26.88 -0.24 -2.11
CA PHE A 228 26.76 -1.59 -2.63
C PHE A 228 26.88 -2.57 -1.47
N ALA A 229 25.92 -3.48 -1.37
CA ALA A 229 25.92 -4.56 -0.40
C ALA A 229 26.06 -5.90 -1.13
N GLN A 230 26.81 -6.83 -0.54
CA GLN A 230 26.93 -8.17 -1.11
C GLN A 230 25.60 -8.93 -1.02
N LYS A 231 24.85 -8.71 0.06
CA LYS A 231 23.56 -9.32 0.30
C LYS A 231 22.66 -8.35 1.06
N VAL A 232 21.40 -8.27 0.69
CA VAL A 232 20.36 -7.59 1.45
C VAL A 232 19.26 -8.59 1.76
N GLU A 233 18.77 -8.57 2.99
CA GLU A 233 17.61 -9.35 3.37
C GLU A 233 16.68 -8.50 4.25
N PHE A 234 15.38 -8.73 4.10
CA PHE A 234 14.42 -8.21 5.05
C PHE A 234 13.26 -9.16 5.30
N SER A 235 12.66 -9.03 6.47
CA SER A 235 11.45 -9.78 6.86
C SER A 235 10.46 -8.89 7.61
N LEU A 236 9.17 -9.15 7.39
CA LEU A 236 8.07 -8.59 8.18
C LEU A 236 7.61 -9.53 9.30
N GLN A 237 8.10 -10.78 9.32
CA GLN A 237 7.80 -11.72 10.39
C GLN A 237 8.74 -11.49 11.58
N GLY A 238 8.17 -10.97 12.67
CA GLY A 238 8.87 -10.77 13.93
C GLY A 238 7.91 -10.39 15.05
N PRO A 239 8.29 -10.59 16.32
CA PRO A 239 7.42 -10.35 17.48
C PRO A 239 6.97 -8.89 17.65
N GLN A 240 7.60 -7.96 16.93
CA GLN A 240 7.34 -6.52 17.03
C GLN A 240 6.67 -5.93 15.78
N THR A 241 6.34 -6.72 14.75
CA THR A 241 5.84 -6.23 13.43
C THR A 241 6.71 -5.19 12.73
N GLU A 242 7.91 -4.94 13.26
CA GLU A 242 8.90 -4.04 12.68
C GLU A 242 9.68 -4.74 11.57
N LEU A 243 9.98 -4.00 10.51
CA LEU A 243 10.81 -4.46 9.40
C LEU A 243 12.22 -4.80 9.90
N GLN A 244 12.59 -6.07 9.83
CA GLN A 244 13.94 -6.52 10.10
C GLN A 244 14.77 -6.42 8.82
N PHE A 245 15.54 -5.36 8.65
CA PHE A 245 16.40 -5.18 7.47
C PHE A 245 17.87 -5.40 7.81
N GLN A 246 18.58 -6.15 6.96
CA GLN A 246 20.01 -6.35 7.06
C GLN A 246 20.68 -6.15 5.69
N ALA A 247 21.83 -5.46 5.68
CA ALA A 247 22.69 -5.32 4.51
C ALA A 247 24.11 -5.78 4.86
N HIS A 248 24.52 -6.92 4.32
CA HIS A 248 25.80 -7.54 4.61
C HIS A 248 26.90 -6.97 3.70
N HIS A 249 28.05 -6.67 4.30
CA HIS A 249 29.22 -6.10 3.63
C HIS A 249 28.92 -4.82 2.84
N LEU A 250 28.04 -3.97 3.39
CA LEU A 250 27.69 -2.69 2.79
C LEU A 250 28.92 -1.76 2.75
N LYS A 251 29.28 -1.33 1.54
CA LYS A 251 30.21 -0.23 1.30
C LYS A 251 29.40 0.97 0.85
N ALA A 252 29.34 2.01 1.68
CA ALA A 252 28.48 3.17 1.45
C ALA A 252 29.25 4.50 1.52
N THR A 253 28.73 5.48 0.80
CA THR A 253 29.09 6.89 0.86
C THR A 253 27.86 7.67 1.28
N PHE A 254 28.03 8.51 2.30
CA PHE A 254 26.99 9.36 2.85
C PHE A 254 27.15 10.78 2.32
N PHE A 255 26.03 11.46 2.12
CA PHE A 255 25.98 12.83 1.64
C PHE A 255 25.26 13.67 2.69
N ASP A 256 25.83 14.85 2.99
CA ASP A 256 25.27 15.72 4.01
C ASP A 256 23.91 16.29 3.59
N LEU A 257 23.08 16.53 4.60
CA LEU A 257 21.80 17.21 4.44
C LEU A 257 21.98 18.72 4.21
N GLU A 258 23.18 19.26 4.36
CA GLU A 258 23.48 20.68 4.13
C GLU A 258 23.06 21.11 2.71
N GLY A 259 22.37 22.24 2.61
CA GLY A 259 21.89 22.82 1.34
C GLY A 259 20.41 22.65 1.01
N LEU A 260 19.57 22.13 1.91
CA LEU A 260 18.11 22.30 1.81
C LEU A 260 17.73 23.74 2.24
N ASN A 261 18.13 24.73 1.44
CA ASN A 261 17.36 25.98 1.38
C ASN A 261 16.18 25.71 0.45
N LEU A 262 15.12 25.05 0.97
CA LEU A 262 13.83 24.95 0.29
C LEU A 262 13.06 26.27 0.46
#